data_AF-A0A350LU80-F1
#
_entry.id   AF-A0A350LU80-F1
#
_cell.length_a   1.000
_cell.length_b   1.000
_cell.length_c   1.000
_cell.angle_alpha   90.00
_cell.angle_beta   90.00
_cell.angle_gamma   90.00
#
_symmetry.space_group_name_H-M   'P 1'
#
loop_
_entity.id
_entity.type
_entity.pdbx_description
1 polymer ?
#
loop_
_entity_poly.entity_id
_entity_poly.type
_entity_poly.pdbx_seq_one_letter_code
_entity_poly.pdbx_strand_id
1 'polypeptide(L)'
;TKHIDGQGRCLGGVVLGRRDFIRKVLEPYLKHTGGALSPFNAWVMLKGLETIDLRVRAQAASAQVIAEALAGDARVRVIYPGLPEHPQHALAMRQMGQGGTVLALDITGGQEAAFRFLNALEIVLISNNLGDAKSIVTHPATTTHQRLSEERRAALG
;
A
#
# COMPACT_ATOMS: atom_id res chain seq x y z
N THR A 1 1.96 -6.86 -8.82
CA THR A 1 0.67 -7.04 -8.11
C THR A 1 -0.05 -5.75 -7.74
N LYS A 2 0.62 -4.74 -7.17
CA LYS A 2 -0.05 -3.55 -6.60
C LYS A 2 -0.43 -2.52 -7.68
N HIS A 3 0.01 -1.26 -7.60
CA HIS A 3 -0.34 -0.20 -8.55
C HIS A 3 -0.14 -0.53 -10.03
N ILE A 4 0.83 -1.40 -10.37
CA ILE A 4 1.08 -1.87 -11.75
C ILE A 4 -0.14 -2.60 -12.33
N ASP A 5 -0.73 -3.55 -11.60
CA ASP A 5 -1.99 -4.16 -12.04
C ASP A 5 -3.14 -3.18 -11.77
N GLY A 6 -3.21 -2.65 -10.56
CA GLY A 6 -4.12 -1.57 -10.20
C GLY A 6 -5.58 -1.99 -10.03
N GLN A 7 -5.90 -3.28 -10.20
CA GLN A 7 -7.29 -3.78 -10.15
C GLN A 7 -7.45 -5.09 -9.38
N GLY A 8 -6.37 -5.63 -8.80
CA GLY A 8 -6.41 -6.83 -7.96
C GLY A 8 -6.68 -8.13 -8.72
N ARG A 9 -6.26 -8.23 -9.98
CA ARG A 9 -6.53 -9.35 -10.89
C ARG A 9 -5.38 -10.35 -10.99
N CYS A 10 -4.14 -9.85 -10.97
CA CYS A 10 -2.97 -10.69 -11.26
C CYS A 10 -1.83 -10.50 -10.24
N LEU A 11 -1.17 -11.60 -9.91
CA LEU A 11 0.07 -11.61 -9.15
C LEU A 11 1.29 -11.59 -10.09
N GLY A 12 2.33 -10.89 -9.67
CA GLY A 12 3.58 -10.77 -10.43
C GLY A 12 4.52 -9.73 -9.83
N GLY A 13 5.81 -9.93 -10.08
CA GLY A 13 6.90 -9.08 -9.62
C GLY A 13 7.76 -8.61 -10.79
N VAL A 14 8.52 -7.53 -10.54
CA VAL A 14 9.49 -6.97 -11.49
C VAL A 14 10.78 -6.69 -10.73
N VAL A 15 11.92 -6.97 -11.35
CA VAL A 15 13.24 -6.61 -10.84
C VAL A 15 13.91 -5.71 -11.85
N LEU A 16 14.26 -4.49 -11.43
CA LEU A 16 15.00 -3.52 -12.23
C LEU A 16 16.43 -3.45 -11.69
N GLY A 17 17.43 -3.57 -12.55
CA GLY A 17 18.83 -3.59 -12.13
C GLY A 17 19.80 -3.48 -13.29
N ARG A 18 21.10 -3.46 -12.96
CA ARG A 18 22.18 -3.43 -13.96
C ARG A 18 22.09 -4.68 -14.84
N ARG A 19 22.31 -4.51 -16.15
CA ARG A 19 22.26 -5.59 -17.14
C ARG A 19 23.08 -6.81 -16.72
N ASP A 20 24.30 -6.60 -16.24
CA ASP A 20 25.17 -7.70 -15.80
C ASP A 20 24.58 -8.51 -14.65
N PHE A 21 23.95 -7.85 -13.68
CA PHE A 21 23.29 -8.54 -12.57
C PHE A 21 22.09 -9.35 -13.08
N ILE A 22 21.24 -8.73 -13.91
CA ILE A 22 20.06 -9.39 -14.46
C ILE A 22 20.47 -10.64 -15.26
N ARG A 23 21.44 -10.51 -16.18
CA ARG A 23 21.86 -11.60 -17.07
C ARG A 23 22.68 -12.69 -16.37
N LYS A 24 23.61 -12.31 -15.48
CA LYS A 24 24.59 -13.25 -14.90
C LYS A 24 24.15 -13.85 -13.57
N VAL A 25 23.27 -13.18 -12.83
CA VAL A 25 22.86 -13.60 -11.47
C VAL A 25 21.38 -13.97 -11.43
N LEU A 26 20.50 -13.04 -11.81
CA LEU A 26 19.05 -13.23 -11.65
C LEU A 26 18.46 -14.24 -12.63
N GLU A 27 18.81 -14.16 -13.92
CA GLU A 27 18.27 -15.05 -14.94
C GLU A 27 18.59 -16.54 -14.69
N PRO A 28 19.83 -16.94 -14.36
CA PRO A 28 20.12 -18.33 -13.97
C PRO A 28 19.29 -18.77 -12.76
N TYR A 29 19.15 -17.93 -11.74
CA TYR A 29 18.34 -18.24 -10.56
C TYR A 29 16.86 -18.47 -10.93
N LEU A 30 16.27 -17.61 -11.75
CA LEU A 30 14.88 -17.75 -12.18
C LEU A 30 14.65 -18.99 -13.04
N LYS A 31 15.61 -19.36 -13.91
CA LYS A 31 15.55 -20.60 -14.69
C LYS A 31 15.51 -21.85 -13.80
N HIS A 32 16.27 -21.85 -12.72
CA HIS A 32 16.32 -23.00 -11.80
C HIS A 32 15.18 -23.03 -10.79
N THR A 33 14.65 -21.87 -10.38
CA THR A 33 13.55 -21.80 -9.39
C THR A 33 12.16 -21.76 -10.01
N GLY A 34 12.05 -21.54 -11.33
CA GLY A 34 10.77 -21.56 -12.04
C GLY A 34 9.89 -20.33 -11.82
N GLY A 35 10.43 -19.23 -11.29
CA GLY A 35 9.71 -17.99 -10.99
C GLY A 35 9.30 -17.16 -12.21
N ALA A 36 9.08 -17.77 -13.38
CA ALA A 36 8.70 -17.08 -14.60
C ALA A 36 7.24 -16.60 -14.55
N LEU A 37 7.00 -15.37 -15.00
CA LEU A 37 5.66 -14.80 -15.06
C LEU A 37 4.86 -15.37 -16.25
N SER A 38 3.59 -15.72 -16.02
CA SER A 38 2.65 -16.05 -17.10
C SER A 38 2.57 -14.92 -18.14
N PRO A 39 2.67 -15.20 -19.45
CA PRO A 39 2.52 -14.19 -20.50
C PRO A 39 1.19 -13.44 -20.42
N PHE A 40 0.10 -14.11 -20.01
CA PHE A 40 -1.19 -13.46 -19.82
C PHE A 40 -1.15 -12.47 -18.65
N ASN A 41 -0.56 -12.84 -17.50
CA ASN A 41 -0.39 -11.92 -16.38
C ASN A 41 0.49 -10.73 -16.76
N ALA A 42 1.55 -10.96 -17.55
CA ALA A 42 2.40 -9.90 -18.07
C ALA A 42 1.62 -8.91 -18.94
N TRP A 43 0.76 -9.41 -19.84
CA TRP A 43 -0.10 -8.57 -20.67
C TRP A 43 -1.11 -7.76 -19.84
N VAL A 44 -1.75 -8.38 -18.84
CA VAL A 44 -2.67 -7.69 -17.92
C VAL A 44 -1.96 -6.55 -17.18
N MET A 45 -0.74 -6.79 -16.70
CA MET A 45 0.07 -5.77 -16.02
C MET A 45 0.52 -4.66 -16.98
N LEU A 46 0.91 -4.99 -18.21
CA LEU A 46 1.26 -4.02 -19.23
C LEU A 46 0.08 -3.08 -19.53
N LYS A 47 -1.14 -3.62 -19.67
CA LYS A 47 -2.34 -2.81 -19.83
C LYS A 47 -2.65 -1.96 -18.60
N GLY A 48 -2.36 -2.44 -17.40
CA GLY A 48 -2.48 -1.67 -16.17
C GLY A 48 -1.58 -0.42 -16.15
N LEU A 49 -0.38 -0.50 -16.72
CA LEU A 49 0.57 0.62 -16.77
C LEU A 49 0.07 1.82 -17.59
N GLU A 50 -0.78 1.62 -18.59
CA GLU A 50 -1.31 2.73 -19.43
C GLU A 50 -2.11 3.77 -18.63
N THR A 51 -2.65 3.38 -17.47
CA THR A 51 -3.44 4.26 -16.60
C THR A 51 -2.79 4.50 -15.25
N ILE A 52 -1.56 4.04 -15.03
CA ILE A 52 -0.93 4.08 -13.70
C ILE A 52 -0.75 5.52 -13.20
N ASP A 53 -0.33 6.44 -14.06
CA ASP A 53 -0.14 7.85 -13.69
C ASP A 53 -1.46 8.48 -13.24
N LEU A 54 -2.52 8.33 -14.03
CA LEU A 54 -3.86 8.83 -13.70
C LEU A 54 -4.38 8.25 -12.38
N ARG A 55 -4.29 6.93 -12.21
CA ARG A 55 -4.79 6.24 -11.01
C ARG A 55 -4.00 6.64 -9.77
N VAL A 56 -2.67 6.62 -9.84
CA VAL A 56 -1.82 6.88 -8.67
C VAL A 56 -1.90 8.35 -8.24
N ARG A 57 -1.99 9.30 -9.19
CA ARG A 57 -2.21 10.72 -8.86
C ARG A 57 -3.55 10.94 -8.18
N ALA A 58 -4.63 10.37 -8.71
CA ALA A 58 -5.94 10.44 -8.07
C ALA A 58 -5.94 9.80 -6.67
N GLN A 59 -5.34 8.62 -6.53
CA GLN A 59 -5.19 7.94 -5.23
C GLN A 59 -4.42 8.78 -4.21
N ALA A 60 -3.30 9.40 -4.62
CA ALA A 60 -2.49 10.24 -3.74
C ALA A 60 -3.22 11.54 -3.35
N ALA A 61 -3.92 12.18 -4.29
CA ALA A 61 -4.73 13.36 -4.01
C ALA A 61 -5.89 13.03 -3.04
N SER A 62 -6.61 11.93 -3.26
CA SER A 62 -7.66 11.49 -2.34
C SER A 62 -7.11 11.15 -0.95
N ALA A 63 -5.94 10.49 -0.86
CA ALA A 63 -5.31 10.19 0.41
C ALA A 63 -4.94 11.47 1.19
N GLN A 64 -4.43 12.50 0.51
CA GLN A 64 -4.17 13.81 1.13
C GLN A 64 -5.46 14.42 1.69
N VAL A 65 -6.53 14.48 0.88
CA VAL A 65 -7.82 15.05 1.31
C VAL A 65 -8.38 14.32 2.54
N ILE A 66 -8.32 12.99 2.55
CA ILE A 66 -8.78 12.19 3.69
C ILE A 66 -7.91 12.44 4.92
N ALA A 67 -6.58 12.49 4.75
CA ALA A 67 -5.65 12.72 5.84
C ALA A 67 -5.85 14.10 6.47
N GLU A 68 -6.04 15.15 5.67
CA GLU A 68 -6.33 16.51 6.13
C GLU A 68 -7.70 16.62 6.80
N ALA A 69 -8.72 15.95 6.26
CA ALA A 69 -10.06 15.96 6.84
C ALA A 69 -10.13 15.29 8.23
N LEU A 70 -9.23 14.34 8.50
CA LEU A 70 -9.12 13.65 9.78
C LEU A 70 -8.05 14.26 10.71
N ALA A 71 -7.24 15.19 10.21
CA ALA A 71 -6.18 15.82 10.99
C ALA A 71 -6.78 16.62 12.16
N GLY A 72 -6.29 16.34 13.38
CA GLY A 72 -6.72 17.01 14.60
C GLY A 72 -7.96 16.40 15.28
N ASP A 73 -8.58 15.35 14.72
CA ASP A 73 -9.67 14.64 15.39
C ASP A 73 -9.12 13.82 16.58
N ALA A 74 -9.59 14.10 17.80
CA ALA A 74 -9.14 13.42 19.02
C ALA A 74 -9.43 11.90 19.05
N ARG A 75 -10.31 11.41 18.17
CA ARG A 75 -10.67 9.99 18.07
C ARG A 75 -9.70 9.20 17.21
N VAL A 76 -8.85 9.86 16.41
CA VAL A 76 -7.97 9.19 15.47
C VAL A 76 -6.65 9.93 15.29
N ARG A 77 -5.54 9.21 15.45
CA ARG A 77 -4.23 9.69 15.03
C ARG A 77 -3.99 9.29 13.57
N VAL A 78 -3.77 10.29 12.72
CA VAL A 78 -3.47 10.11 11.30
C VAL A 78 -1.96 10.02 11.09
N ILE A 79 -1.51 8.97 10.40
CA ILE A 79 -0.11 8.78 10.02
C ILE A 79 -0.05 8.82 8.49
N TYR A 80 0.41 9.94 7.95
CA TYR A 80 0.50 10.14 6.52
C TYR A 80 1.67 11.08 6.16
N PRO A 81 2.59 10.69 5.25
CA PRO A 81 3.75 11.53 4.91
C PRO A 81 3.41 12.90 4.32
N GLY A 82 2.20 13.07 3.80
CA GLY A 82 1.70 14.34 3.24
C GLY A 82 1.29 15.37 4.28
N LEU A 83 1.17 15.00 5.56
CA LEU A 83 0.84 15.94 6.64
C LEU A 83 2.11 16.62 7.20
N PRO A 84 2.08 17.93 7.52
CA PRO A 84 3.22 18.64 8.10
C PRO A 84 3.74 18.04 9.41
N GLU A 85 2.86 17.45 10.21
CA GLU A 85 3.18 16.84 11.50
C GLU A 85 3.91 15.49 11.35
N HIS A 86 3.97 14.91 10.14
CA HIS A 86 4.66 13.66 9.91
C HIS A 86 6.19 13.85 10.06
N PRO A 87 6.90 13.00 10.84
CA PRO A 87 8.33 13.21 11.14
C PRO A 87 9.25 13.32 9.92
N GLN A 88 8.85 12.71 8.80
CA GLN A 88 9.59 12.72 7.54
C GLN A 88 8.90 13.52 6.44
N HIS A 89 7.96 14.42 6.76
CA HIS A 89 7.22 15.23 5.79
C HIS A 89 8.16 15.94 4.80
N ALA A 90 9.15 16.67 5.31
CA ALA A 90 10.10 17.40 4.47
C ALA A 90 10.89 16.49 3.53
N LEU A 91 11.20 15.25 3.93
CA LEU A 91 11.85 14.26 3.06
C LEU A 91 10.88 13.76 1.98
N ALA A 92 9.64 13.41 2.38
CA ALA A 92 8.61 12.97 1.45
C ALA A 92 8.34 14.03 0.37
N MET A 93 8.22 15.31 0.75
CA MET A 93 8.02 16.40 -0.22
C MET A 93 9.22 16.57 -1.16
N ARG A 94 10.45 16.48 -0.65
CA ARG A 94 11.66 16.59 -1.51
C ARG A 94 11.80 15.43 -2.50
N GLN A 95 11.48 14.20 -2.09
CA GLN A 95 11.75 13.00 -2.89
C GLN A 95 10.57 12.57 -3.76
N MET A 96 9.35 12.70 -3.25
CA MET A 96 8.13 12.16 -3.85
C MET A 96 7.17 13.26 -4.31
N GLY A 97 7.28 14.47 -3.76
CA GLY A 97 6.39 15.60 -4.04
C GLY A 97 4.98 15.49 -3.45
N GLN A 98 4.60 14.33 -2.93
CA GLN A 98 3.29 14.02 -2.34
C GLN A 98 3.43 12.92 -1.27
N GLY A 99 2.40 12.78 -0.41
CA GLY A 99 2.39 11.79 0.67
C GLY A 99 2.20 10.33 0.24
N GLY A 100 1.85 10.09 -1.03
CA GLY A 100 1.58 8.75 -1.57
C GLY A 100 0.12 8.31 -1.38
N THR A 101 -0.16 7.04 -1.68
CA THR A 101 -1.53 6.52 -1.80
C THR A 101 -2.03 5.75 -0.57
N VAL A 102 -1.26 5.76 0.51
CA VAL A 102 -1.54 4.97 1.72
C VAL A 102 -1.42 5.89 2.92
N LEU A 103 -2.42 5.84 3.80
CA LEU A 103 -2.42 6.47 5.11
C LEU A 103 -2.80 5.42 6.16
N ALA A 104 -2.33 5.58 7.38
CA ALA A 104 -2.71 4.75 8.50
C ALA A 104 -3.50 5.57 9.53
N LEU A 105 -4.50 4.94 10.12
CA LEU A 105 -5.36 5.51 11.14
C LEU A 105 -5.20 4.68 12.40
N ASP A 106 -4.78 5.32 13.48
CA ASP A 106 -4.74 4.75 14.82
C ASP A 106 -5.97 5.25 15.59
N ILE A 107 -6.93 4.36 15.84
CA ILE A 107 -8.28 4.69 16.33
C ILE A 107 -8.33 4.53 17.84
N THR A 108 -8.67 5.62 18.53
CA THR A 108 -8.87 5.63 19.98
C THR A 108 -10.00 4.66 20.37
N GLY A 109 -9.74 3.82 21.38
CA GLY A 109 -10.67 2.77 21.82
C GLY A 109 -10.31 1.36 21.33
N GLY A 110 -9.14 1.20 20.71
CA GLY A 110 -8.53 -0.09 20.42
C GLY A 110 -9.32 -0.93 19.41
N GLN A 111 -9.15 -2.25 19.49
CA GLN A 111 -9.67 -3.19 18.48
C GLN A 111 -11.19 -3.07 18.26
N GLU A 112 -11.97 -2.90 19.33
CA GLU A 112 -13.43 -2.81 19.22
C GLU A 112 -13.85 -1.54 18.45
N ALA A 113 -13.23 -0.40 18.76
CA ALA A 113 -13.48 0.85 18.05
C ALA A 113 -13.04 0.76 16.58
N ALA A 114 -11.89 0.14 16.32
CA ALA A 114 -11.42 -0.11 14.96
C ALA A 114 -12.42 -0.98 14.18
N PHE A 115 -12.96 -2.04 14.78
CA PHE A 115 -13.93 -2.92 14.11
C PHE A 115 -15.25 -2.23 13.85
N ARG A 116 -15.75 -1.42 14.80
CA ARG A 116 -16.95 -0.59 14.57
C ARG A 116 -16.74 0.40 13.41
N PHE A 117 -15.58 1.05 13.35
CA PHE A 117 -15.22 1.92 12.23
C PHE A 117 -15.22 1.15 10.90
N LEU A 118 -14.52 0.02 10.83
CA LEU A 118 -14.42 -0.79 9.62
C LEU A 118 -15.79 -1.28 9.12
N ASN A 119 -16.65 -1.72 10.04
CA ASN A 119 -17.99 -2.20 9.73
C ASN A 119 -18.95 -1.08 9.30
N ALA A 120 -18.64 0.18 9.60
CA ALA A 120 -19.45 1.34 9.22
C ALA A 120 -19.09 1.91 7.84
N LEU A 121 -18.02 1.42 7.19
CA LEU A 121 -17.61 1.91 5.87
C LEU A 121 -18.50 1.30 4.77
N GLU A 122 -19.10 2.15 3.94
CA GLU A 122 -19.97 1.71 2.83
C GLU A 122 -19.25 1.63 1.48
N ILE A 123 -18.19 2.42 1.29
CA ILE A 123 -17.43 2.50 0.04
C ILE A 123 -16.13 1.67 0.10
N VAL A 124 -15.51 1.61 1.28
CA VAL A 124 -14.18 1.02 1.46
C VAL A 124 -14.31 -0.46 1.79
N LEU A 125 -13.63 -1.33 1.04
CA LEU A 125 -13.71 -2.77 1.25
C LEU A 125 -12.66 -3.27 2.26
N ILE A 126 -13.03 -4.23 3.10
CA ILE A 126 -12.09 -4.88 4.01
C ILE A 126 -11.26 -5.90 3.22
N SER A 127 -9.97 -5.62 3.00
CA SER A 127 -9.05 -6.47 2.24
C SER A 127 -7.60 -6.21 2.64
N ASN A 128 -6.77 -7.26 2.66
CA ASN A 128 -5.32 -7.15 2.90
C ASN A 128 -4.50 -6.78 1.64
N ASN A 129 -5.16 -6.42 0.54
CA ASN A 129 -4.49 -5.90 -0.65
C ASN A 129 -4.15 -4.39 -0.50
N LEU A 130 -3.40 -3.82 -1.46
CA LEU A 130 -3.17 -2.37 -1.57
C LEU A 130 -3.00 -1.97 -3.04
N GLY A 131 -3.28 -0.70 -3.37
CA GLY A 131 -3.03 -0.14 -4.70
C GLY A 131 -4.01 -0.54 -5.81
N ASP A 132 -5.17 -1.10 -5.46
CA ASP A 132 -6.34 -1.27 -6.36
C ASP A 132 -6.99 0.10 -6.60
N ALA A 133 -7.73 0.25 -7.70
CA ALA A 133 -8.61 1.38 -7.96
C ALA A 133 -9.73 1.48 -6.90
N LYS A 134 -10.09 0.37 -6.25
CA LYS A 134 -11.02 0.34 -5.12
C LYS A 134 -10.34 0.82 -3.84
N SER A 135 -11.06 1.59 -3.03
CA SER A 135 -10.63 1.90 -1.67
C SER A 135 -10.70 0.65 -0.82
N ILE A 136 -9.61 0.35 -0.11
CA ILE A 136 -9.48 -0.84 0.71
C ILE A 136 -8.81 -0.52 2.04
N VAL A 137 -9.23 -1.25 3.07
CA VAL A 137 -8.75 -1.08 4.44
C VAL A 137 -8.48 -2.44 5.08
N THR A 138 -7.50 -2.47 5.99
CA THR A 138 -7.17 -3.67 6.76
C THR A 138 -6.81 -3.28 8.18
N HIS A 139 -7.11 -4.16 9.14
CA HIS A 139 -6.64 -4.02 10.52
C HIS A 139 -5.42 -4.93 10.70
N PRO A 140 -4.18 -4.39 10.70
CA PRO A 140 -2.97 -5.21 10.63
C PRO A 140 -2.83 -6.19 11.80
N ALA A 141 -3.16 -5.75 13.02
CA ALA A 141 -2.96 -6.52 14.24
C ALA A 141 -3.77 -7.82 14.28
N THR A 142 -4.91 -7.90 13.60
CA THR A 142 -5.77 -9.10 13.52
C THR A 142 -5.71 -9.77 12.14
N THR A 143 -4.85 -9.31 11.24
CA THR A 143 -4.72 -9.87 9.88
C THR A 143 -3.27 -10.19 9.55
N THR A 144 -2.55 -9.24 8.94
CA THR A 144 -1.18 -9.41 8.43
C THR A 144 -0.16 -9.66 9.53
N HIS A 145 -0.42 -9.17 10.75
CA HIS A 145 0.47 -9.27 11.90
C HIS A 145 -0.09 -10.17 13.02
N GLN A 146 -1.19 -10.90 12.78
CA GLN A 146 -1.85 -11.73 13.80
C GLN A 146 -0.94 -12.81 14.42
N ARG A 147 0.09 -13.25 13.69
CA ARG A 147 1.02 -14.30 14.13
C ARG A 147 2.17 -13.76 15.00
N LEU A 148 2.25 -12.45 15.18
CA LEU A 148 3.27 -11.83 16.03
C LEU A 148 2.76 -11.76 17.48
N SER A 149 3.65 -12.00 18.43
CA SER A 149 3.34 -11.72 19.85
C SER A 149 2.96 -10.26 20.03
N GLU A 150 2.22 -9.96 21.09
CA GLU A 150 1.83 -8.59 21.42
C GLU A 150 3.05 -7.68 21.62
N GLU A 151 4.06 -8.15 22.37
CA GLU A 151 5.34 -7.46 22.56
C GLU A 151 6.01 -7.12 21.22
N ARG A 152 5.99 -8.06 20.26
CA ARG A 152 6.62 -7.86 18.96
C ARG A 152 5.82 -6.94 18.04
N ARG A 153 4.50 -6.90 18.19
CA ARG A 153 3.65 -5.89 17.52
C ARG A 153 3.97 -4.52 18.10
N ALA A 154 3.90 -4.34 19.41
CA ALA A 154 4.22 -3.08 20.07
C ALA A 154 5.61 -2.53 19.71
N ALA A 155 6.63 -3.39 19.57
CA ALA A 155 7.97 -2.99 19.16
C ALA A 155 8.08 -2.53 17.69
N LEU A 156 7.18 -2.98 16.81
CA LEU A 156 7.15 -2.63 15.39
C LEU A 156 6.22 -1.44 15.08
N GLY A 157 5.46 -0.98 16.08
CA GLY A 157 4.39 0.01 15.94
C GLY A 157 3.07 -0.61 15.48
#